data_AF-A0A182T715-F1
#
_entry.id   AF-A0A182T715-F1
#
_cell.length_a   1.000
_cell.length_b   1.000
_cell.length_c   1.000
_cell.angle_alpha   90.00
_cell.angle_beta   90.00
_cell.angle_gamma   90.00
#
_symmetry.space_group_name_H-M   'P 1'
#
loop_
_entity.id
_entity.type
_entity.pdbx_description
1 polymer ?
#
loop_
_entity_poly.entity_id
_entity_poly.type
_entity_poly.pdbx_seq_one_letter_code
_entity_poly.pdbx_strand_id
1 'polypeptide(L)'
;MDRTVNGVHLSGVLLADSGQLITPTRSLVLCAESRREMEDWLQALKAASAREFFEPGPPDQHDFLSGHHHWYATSHARPTYCNVCREALSGVTSHGLSCEVCKCKVHKRCAAKAISNCKWTTLASVGKDIIEDCDGNIVMPHQWMEGNLPVSSKCLVCDKTCGSVMRLQDWRCLWCRSTVHTACRPQAPNSCPLGPARVSMVPPTSLHSIGLDEAWDVCKPHGSFSPLLVFVNSKSGDNQGVKFLRRFKQLLNPAQVFDLISSGPGLGLRLFRHFDPFRILICSGDGSVGWVLSEIDHLNMQRRWTKTLSKLDRFHSKRATLFEEHYSKNSSH
;
A
#
# COMPACT_ATOMS: atom_id res chain seq x y z
N MET A 1 -26.93 -23.24 -20.46
CA MET A 1 -26.66 -21.83 -20.81
C MET A 1 -25.22 -21.54 -20.46
N ASP A 2 -24.41 -21.50 -21.50
CA ASP A 2 -22.96 -21.30 -21.49
C ASP A 2 -22.52 -19.96 -20.89
N ARG A 3 -21.33 -19.96 -20.28
CA ARG A 3 -20.36 -18.86 -20.44
C ARG A 3 -18.92 -19.41 -20.47
N THR A 4 -18.42 -19.54 -21.68
CA THR A 4 -17.02 -19.68 -22.10
C THR A 4 -16.34 -18.31 -22.10
N VAL A 5 -15.17 -18.18 -21.48
CA VAL A 5 -14.14 -17.21 -21.87
C VAL A 5 -12.76 -17.89 -21.70
N ASN A 6 -11.98 -17.95 -22.78
CA ASN A 6 -10.57 -18.40 -22.89
C ASN A 6 -10.23 -19.90 -22.90
N GLY A 7 -11.14 -20.79 -23.32
CA GLY A 7 -10.81 -21.99 -24.11
C GLY A 7 -9.77 -23.01 -23.60
N VAL A 8 -9.37 -23.01 -22.33
CA VAL A 8 -8.46 -24.01 -21.75
C VAL A 8 -9.24 -24.89 -20.79
N HIS A 9 -9.30 -26.18 -21.08
CA HIS A 9 -9.91 -27.18 -20.22
C HIS A 9 -8.80 -28.10 -19.67
N LEU A 10 -8.66 -28.14 -18.35
CA LEU A 10 -7.71 -29.01 -17.65
C LEU A 10 -8.49 -30.19 -17.05
N SER A 11 -8.37 -31.38 -17.64
CA SER A 11 -8.89 -32.61 -17.06
C SER A 11 -7.73 -33.41 -16.46
N GLY A 12 -7.69 -33.49 -15.13
CA GLY A 12 -6.69 -34.28 -14.42
C GLY A 12 -7.09 -35.75 -14.38
N VAL A 13 -6.75 -36.51 -15.42
CA VAL A 13 -6.82 -37.98 -15.38
C VAL A 13 -5.72 -38.58 -16.27
N LEU A 14 -4.69 -39.16 -15.62
CA LEU A 14 -3.91 -40.39 -15.95
C LEU A 14 -2.39 -40.25 -15.74
N LEU A 15 -1.90 -41.15 -14.86
CA LEU A 15 -0.51 -41.43 -14.45
C LEU A 15 0.20 -40.32 -13.65
N ALA A 16 0.93 -40.75 -12.62
CA ALA A 16 1.30 -39.93 -11.45
C ALA A 16 2.13 -38.67 -11.76
N ASP A 17 2.72 -38.58 -12.96
CA ASP A 17 3.68 -37.54 -13.36
C ASP A 17 3.36 -36.90 -14.73
N SER A 18 2.11 -37.02 -15.23
CA SER A 18 1.68 -36.41 -16.51
C SER A 18 0.30 -35.74 -16.45
N GLY A 19 0.10 -34.66 -17.21
CA GLY A 19 -1.16 -33.91 -17.31
C GLY A 19 -1.48 -33.48 -18.75
N GLN A 20 -2.76 -33.42 -19.12
CA GLN A 20 -3.18 -33.05 -20.47
C GLN A 20 -3.71 -31.61 -20.54
N LEU A 21 -3.12 -30.82 -21.44
CA LEU A 21 -3.51 -29.43 -21.73
C LEU A 21 -4.25 -29.39 -23.08
N ILE A 22 -5.53 -29.03 -23.03
CA ILE A 22 -6.36 -28.90 -24.22
C ILE A 22 -6.54 -27.41 -24.53
N THR A 23 -6.10 -27.02 -25.73
CA THR A 23 -6.31 -25.68 -26.31
C THR A 23 -7.31 -25.76 -27.46
N PRO A 24 -7.87 -24.63 -27.94
CA PRO A 24 -8.84 -24.65 -29.06
C PRO A 24 -8.32 -25.28 -30.36
N THR A 25 -7.00 -25.35 -30.54
CA THR A 25 -6.37 -25.81 -31.78
C THR A 25 -5.56 -27.11 -31.64
N ARG A 26 -5.15 -27.50 -30.44
CA ARG A 26 -4.28 -28.67 -30.18
C ARG A 26 -4.47 -29.23 -28.77
N SER A 27 -4.19 -30.53 -28.62
CA SER A 27 -4.04 -31.20 -27.33
C SER A 27 -2.57 -31.54 -27.10
N LEU A 28 -2.03 -31.17 -25.94
CA LEU A 28 -0.65 -31.40 -25.53
C LEU A 28 -0.63 -32.22 -24.24
N VAL A 29 0.32 -33.15 -24.14
CA VAL A 29 0.58 -33.90 -22.91
C VAL A 29 1.86 -33.35 -22.30
N LEU A 30 1.76 -32.89 -21.05
CA LEU A 30 2.88 -32.43 -20.24
C LEU A 30 3.31 -33.56 -19.32
N CYS A 31 4.61 -33.79 -19.23
CA CYS A 31 5.22 -34.74 -18.29
C CYS A 31 6.20 -33.96 -17.41
N ALA A 32 6.25 -34.28 -16.13
CA ALA A 32 7.23 -33.74 -15.20
C ALA A 32 8.01 -34.89 -14.54
N GLU A 33 9.16 -34.58 -13.93
CA GLU A 33 10.00 -35.60 -13.31
C GLU A 33 9.44 -36.08 -11.97
N SER A 34 8.48 -35.33 -11.40
CA SER A 34 7.77 -35.72 -10.19
C SER A 34 6.35 -35.13 -10.13
N ARG A 35 5.47 -35.82 -9.41
CA ARG A 35 4.13 -35.33 -9.07
C ARG A 35 4.11 -33.91 -8.47
N ARG A 36 5.08 -33.57 -7.61
CA ARG A 36 5.14 -32.24 -6.99
C ARG A 36 5.39 -31.15 -8.04
N GLU A 37 6.32 -31.41 -8.95
CA GLU A 37 6.61 -30.52 -10.06
C GLU A 37 5.40 -30.39 -11.00
N MET A 38 4.68 -31.50 -11.27
CA MET A 38 3.44 -31.45 -12.05
C MET A 38 2.35 -30.60 -11.38
N GLU A 39 2.22 -30.66 -10.05
CA GLU A 39 1.28 -29.83 -9.29
C GLU A 39 1.65 -28.33 -9.37
N ASP A 40 2.94 -28.00 -9.27
CA ASP A 40 3.45 -26.63 -9.44
C ASP A 40 3.18 -26.10 -10.86
N TRP A 41 3.45 -26.90 -11.90
CA TRP A 41 3.14 -26.55 -13.30
C TRP A 41 1.64 -26.33 -13.53
N LEU A 42 0.78 -27.18 -12.96
CA LEU A 42 -0.67 -27.02 -13.06
C LEU A 42 -1.16 -25.74 -12.37
N GLN A 43 -0.55 -25.36 -11.25
CA GLN A 43 -0.86 -24.11 -10.55
C GLN A 43 -0.40 -22.89 -11.35
N ALA A 44 0.81 -22.94 -11.92
CA ALA A 44 1.33 -21.88 -12.79
C ALA A 44 0.47 -21.69 -14.04
N LEU A 45 0.03 -22.76 -14.69
CA LEU A 45 -0.84 -22.69 -15.87
C LEU A 45 -2.24 -22.13 -15.54
N LYS A 46 -2.79 -22.48 -14.37
CA LYS A 46 -4.04 -21.89 -13.87
C LYS A 46 -3.88 -20.39 -13.63
N ALA A 47 -2.79 -19.96 -12.98
CA ALA A 47 -2.48 -18.55 -12.75
C ALA A 47 -2.27 -17.77 -14.06
N ALA A 48 -1.53 -18.36 -15.02
CA ALA A 48 -1.32 -17.79 -16.34
C ALA A 48 -2.63 -17.64 -17.12
N SER A 49 -3.54 -18.61 -17.05
CA SER A 49 -4.88 -18.50 -17.65
C SER A 49 -5.73 -17.39 -16.99
N ALA A 50 -5.46 -17.07 -15.72
CA ALA A 50 -6.08 -16.00 -14.97
C ALA A 50 -5.42 -14.61 -15.19
N ARG A 51 -4.39 -14.52 -16.06
CA ARG A 51 -3.57 -13.31 -16.30
C ARG A 51 -2.84 -12.79 -15.06
N GLU A 52 -2.56 -13.64 -14.09
CA GLU A 52 -1.69 -13.31 -12.95
C GLU A 52 -0.29 -13.86 -13.25
N PHE A 53 0.66 -12.96 -13.55
CA PHE A 53 2.07 -13.33 -13.66
C PHE A 53 2.60 -13.72 -12.28
N PHE A 54 3.04 -14.97 -12.12
CA PHE A 54 3.68 -15.49 -10.92
C PHE A 54 5.18 -15.66 -11.18
N GLU A 55 6.00 -14.89 -10.47
CA GLU A 55 7.38 -15.24 -10.14
C GLU A 55 7.38 -15.53 -8.62
N PRO A 56 7.88 -16.70 -8.16
CA PRO A 56 8.01 -16.97 -6.74
C PRO A 56 9.19 -16.21 -6.15
N GLY A 57 9.01 -14.91 -5.92
CA GLY A 57 9.87 -14.11 -5.04
C GLY A 57 9.55 -14.39 -3.56
N PRO A 58 10.46 -14.08 -2.62
CA PRO A 58 10.29 -14.38 -1.20
C PRO A 58 8.99 -13.79 -0.62
N PRO A 59 8.36 -14.48 0.36
CA PRO A 59 6.94 -14.33 0.74
C PRO A 59 6.50 -12.95 1.26
N ASP A 60 7.39 -11.98 1.38
CA ASP A 60 7.08 -10.65 1.92
C ASP A 60 7.10 -9.51 0.88
N GLN A 61 7.64 -9.72 -0.32
CA GLN A 61 7.83 -8.64 -1.32
C GLN A 61 6.58 -8.30 -2.13
N HIS A 62 5.65 -9.26 -2.30
CA HIS A 62 4.50 -9.09 -3.20
C HIS A 62 3.22 -8.58 -2.52
N ASP A 63 3.06 -8.80 -1.21
CA ASP A 63 1.80 -8.49 -0.53
C ASP A 63 1.48 -7.00 -0.49
N PHE A 64 2.50 -6.11 -0.40
CA PHE A 64 2.27 -4.66 -0.35
C PHE A 64 1.98 -4.01 -1.71
N LEU A 65 2.15 -4.72 -2.83
CA LEU A 65 1.91 -4.20 -4.19
C LEU A 65 0.62 -4.71 -4.82
N SER A 66 0.00 -5.71 -4.20
CA SER A 66 -1.14 -6.47 -4.72
C SER A 66 -2.47 -5.71 -4.78
N GLY A 67 -2.57 -4.51 -4.19
CA GLY A 67 -3.83 -3.78 -4.06
C GLY A 67 -4.84 -4.46 -3.11
N HIS A 68 -4.44 -5.53 -2.41
CA HIS A 68 -5.28 -6.20 -1.42
C HIS A 68 -5.46 -5.38 -0.15
N HIS A 69 -6.58 -5.62 0.52
CA HIS A 69 -6.89 -4.97 1.79
C HIS A 69 -6.37 -5.82 2.94
N HIS A 70 -5.52 -5.23 3.78
CA HIS A 70 -5.10 -5.87 5.04
C HIS A 70 -6.09 -5.52 6.15
N TRP A 71 -6.85 -6.51 6.60
CA TRP A 71 -7.97 -6.33 7.52
C TRP A 71 -7.54 -6.45 8.98
N TYR A 72 -8.07 -5.57 9.83
CA TYR A 72 -8.03 -5.74 11.28
C TYR A 72 -9.42 -5.55 11.88
N ALA A 73 -9.71 -6.31 12.93
CA ALA A 73 -10.94 -6.14 13.70
C ALA A 73 -10.95 -4.79 14.41
N THR A 74 -12.06 -4.07 14.32
CA THR A 74 -12.22 -2.77 14.97
C THR A 74 -13.65 -2.58 15.43
N SER A 75 -13.81 -1.89 16.55
CA SER A 75 -15.09 -1.30 16.93
C SER A 75 -15.19 0.12 16.34
N HIS A 76 -16.42 0.61 16.24
CA HIS A 76 -16.71 1.94 15.73
C HIS A 76 -17.51 2.71 16.77
N ALA A 77 -16.97 3.84 17.24
CA ALA A 77 -17.66 4.72 18.17
C ALA A 77 -18.79 5.53 17.51
N ARG A 78 -18.97 5.41 16.20
CA ARG A 78 -19.94 6.16 15.39
C ARG A 78 -20.63 5.23 14.39
N PRO A 79 -21.86 5.57 13.93
CA PRO A 79 -22.50 4.88 12.82
C PRO A 79 -21.55 4.77 11.64
N THR A 80 -21.34 3.54 11.19
CA THR A 80 -20.36 3.21 10.16
C THR A 80 -20.97 2.15 9.25
N TYR A 81 -20.72 2.23 7.95
CA TYR A 81 -21.38 1.40 6.96
C TYR A 81 -20.38 0.55 6.20
N CYS A 82 -20.81 -0.65 5.81
CA CYS A 82 -20.03 -1.57 5.01
C CYS A 82 -19.82 -1.02 3.59
N ASN A 83 -18.58 -0.96 3.11
CA ASN A 83 -18.23 -0.56 1.75
C ASN A 83 -18.65 -1.59 0.67
N VAL A 84 -19.15 -2.78 1.07
CA VAL A 84 -19.61 -3.83 0.15
C VAL A 84 -21.14 -3.90 0.13
N CYS A 85 -21.79 -4.28 1.23
CA CYS A 85 -23.25 -4.41 1.27
C CYS A 85 -24.00 -3.11 1.58
N ARG A 86 -23.28 -2.02 1.92
CA ARG A 86 -23.83 -0.70 2.27
C ARG A 86 -24.68 -0.64 3.55
N GLU A 87 -24.87 -1.77 4.23
CA GLU A 87 -25.56 -1.85 5.53
C GLU A 87 -24.68 -1.36 6.69
N ALA A 88 -25.32 -1.00 7.80
CA ALA A 88 -24.62 -0.58 9.01
C ALA A 88 -23.75 -1.71 9.59
N LEU A 89 -22.57 -1.36 10.08
CA LEU A 89 -21.73 -2.19 10.93
C LEU A 89 -22.24 -1.99 12.37
N SER A 90 -23.26 -2.77 12.77
CA SER A 90 -24.00 -2.58 14.01
C SER A 90 -23.21 -2.93 15.29
N GLY A 91 -23.10 -1.97 16.21
CA GLY A 91 -23.10 -2.09 17.68
C GLY A 91 -22.21 -3.12 18.42
N VAL A 92 -21.39 -2.60 19.35
CA VAL A 92 -20.66 -3.16 20.53
C VAL A 92 -20.08 -4.60 20.48
N THR A 93 -20.80 -5.59 19.96
CA THR A 93 -20.39 -7.00 19.91
C THR A 93 -20.08 -7.51 18.50
N SER A 94 -20.47 -6.79 17.43
CA SER A 94 -20.15 -7.18 16.06
C SER A 94 -18.94 -6.38 15.53
N HIS A 95 -17.77 -7.03 15.52
CA HIS A 95 -16.55 -6.41 15.01
C HIS A 95 -16.61 -6.33 13.48
N GLY A 96 -16.75 -5.10 12.97
CA GLY A 96 -16.40 -4.82 11.58
C GLY A 96 -14.90 -4.99 11.36
N LEU A 97 -14.52 -5.22 10.11
CA LEU A 97 -13.13 -5.18 9.68
C LEU A 97 -12.85 -3.80 9.08
N SER A 98 -11.68 -3.26 9.35
CA SER A 98 -11.17 -2.07 8.68
C SER A 98 -9.86 -2.40 8.00
N CYS A 99 -9.66 -1.90 6.79
CA CYS A 99 -8.36 -1.96 6.16
C CYS A 99 -7.37 -1.07 6.91
N GLU A 100 -6.15 -1.56 7.09
CA GLU A 100 -5.04 -0.84 7.73
C GLU A 100 -4.60 0.41 6.95
N VAL A 101 -4.73 0.39 5.62
CA VAL A 101 -4.18 1.39 4.72
C VAL A 101 -5.23 2.38 4.24
N CYS A 102 -6.26 1.91 3.52
CA CYS A 102 -7.23 2.78 2.87
C CYS A 102 -8.42 3.18 3.76
N LYS A 103 -8.58 2.49 4.91
CA LYS A 103 -9.74 2.59 5.82
C LYS A 103 -11.08 2.16 5.21
N CYS A 104 -11.07 1.31 4.18
CA CYS A 104 -12.26 0.55 3.77
C CYS A 104 -12.81 -0.22 4.97
N LYS A 105 -14.13 -0.28 5.14
CA LYS A 105 -14.78 -0.94 6.28
C LYS A 105 -15.81 -1.93 5.80
N VAL A 106 -15.77 -3.15 6.33
CA VAL A 106 -16.62 -4.25 5.84
C VAL A 106 -17.06 -5.13 7.00
N HIS A 107 -18.17 -5.86 6.83
CA HIS A 107 -18.47 -6.99 7.73
C HIS A 107 -17.46 -8.10 7.49
N LYS A 108 -17.24 -8.96 8.48
CA LYS A 108 -16.41 -10.16 8.32
C LYS A 108 -16.83 -11.01 7.10
N ARG A 109 -18.14 -11.21 6.92
CA ARG A 109 -18.73 -11.93 5.76
C ARG A 109 -18.52 -11.25 4.40
N CYS A 110 -18.26 -9.95 4.41
CA CYS A 110 -18.11 -9.14 3.20
C CYS A 110 -16.65 -8.98 2.76
N ALA A 111 -15.69 -9.32 3.62
CA ALA A 111 -14.26 -9.09 3.38
C ALA A 111 -13.75 -9.77 2.10
N ALA A 112 -14.13 -11.03 1.89
CA ALA A 112 -13.76 -11.80 0.70
C ALA A 112 -14.39 -11.27 -0.61
N LYS A 113 -15.44 -10.45 -0.51
CA LYS A 113 -16.13 -9.82 -1.65
C LYS A 113 -15.65 -8.40 -1.93
N ALA A 114 -14.74 -7.88 -1.10
CA ALA A 114 -14.20 -6.54 -1.30
C ALA A 114 -13.32 -6.51 -2.54
N ILE A 115 -13.51 -5.50 -3.38
CA ILE A 115 -12.67 -5.28 -4.57
C ILE A 115 -11.24 -4.99 -4.10
N SER A 116 -10.24 -5.62 -4.72
CA SER A 116 -8.80 -5.41 -4.46
C SER A 116 -8.30 -4.08 -5.04
N ASN A 117 -8.87 -2.98 -4.57
CA ASN A 117 -8.55 -1.61 -4.98
C ASN A 117 -8.03 -0.76 -3.81
N CYS A 118 -7.20 -1.36 -2.95
CA CYS A 118 -6.55 -0.65 -1.87
C CYS A 118 -5.64 0.48 -2.41
N LYS A 119 -5.09 1.28 -1.50
CA LYS A 119 -4.28 2.45 -1.83
C LYS A 119 -3.14 2.05 -2.78
N TRP A 120 -3.03 2.75 -3.91
CA TRP A 120 -2.00 2.51 -4.90
C TRP A 120 -0.59 2.65 -4.29
N THR A 121 0.38 1.93 -4.84
CA THR A 121 1.76 1.96 -4.34
C THR A 121 2.75 2.24 -5.46
N THR A 122 2.49 1.73 -6.65
CA THR A 122 3.32 1.90 -7.87
C THR A 122 2.49 2.40 -9.04
N LEU A 123 3.15 2.80 -10.12
CA LEU A 123 2.53 3.24 -11.36
C LEU A 123 1.67 2.13 -11.96
N ALA A 124 2.14 0.88 -11.91
CA ALA A 124 1.38 -0.29 -12.32
C ALA A 124 0.04 -0.42 -11.58
N SER A 125 0.02 -0.10 -10.27
CA SER A 125 -1.21 -0.16 -9.47
C SER A 125 -2.21 0.96 -9.81
N VAL A 126 -1.75 2.10 -10.32
CA VAL A 126 -2.62 3.17 -10.86
C VAL A 126 -3.28 2.72 -12.17
N GLY A 127 -2.51 2.07 -13.04
CA GLY A 127 -3.02 1.40 -14.23
C GLY A 127 -3.83 2.33 -15.15
N LYS A 128 -5.13 2.08 -15.28
CA LYS A 128 -6.00 2.80 -16.23
C LYS A 128 -6.34 4.23 -15.79
N ASP A 129 -6.08 4.57 -14.54
CA ASP A 129 -6.35 5.90 -14.00
C ASP A 129 -5.20 6.89 -14.23
N ILE A 130 -4.12 6.47 -14.89
CA ILE A 130 -2.99 7.34 -15.24
C ILE A 130 -3.49 8.51 -16.10
N ILE A 131 -3.06 9.72 -15.73
CA ILE A 131 -3.35 10.95 -16.46
C ILE A 131 -2.03 11.48 -17.00
N GLU A 132 -2.01 11.82 -18.28
CA GLU A 132 -0.89 12.53 -18.92
C GLU A 132 -1.34 13.97 -19.20
N ASP A 133 -0.46 14.94 -18.92
CA ASP A 133 -0.68 16.32 -19.32
C ASP A 133 -0.27 16.57 -20.78
N CYS A 134 -0.45 17.81 -21.25
CA CYS A 134 -0.12 18.19 -22.63
C CYS A 134 1.37 18.06 -22.97
N ASP A 135 2.22 18.04 -21.96
CA ASP A 135 3.67 17.92 -22.10
C ASP A 135 4.14 16.46 -21.96
N GLY A 136 3.20 15.52 -21.79
CA GLY A 136 3.48 14.09 -21.61
C GLY A 136 3.93 13.71 -20.21
N ASN A 137 3.80 14.60 -19.22
CA ASN A 137 4.13 14.27 -17.83
C ASN A 137 2.97 13.52 -17.18
N ILE A 138 3.31 12.52 -16.37
CA ILE A 138 2.34 11.76 -15.60
C ILE A 138 1.87 12.58 -14.40
N VAL A 139 0.56 12.87 -14.37
CA VAL A 139 -0.12 13.59 -13.31
C VAL A 139 -0.76 12.59 -12.35
N MET A 140 -0.61 12.83 -11.05
CA MET A 140 -1.21 11.98 -10.02
C MET A 140 -2.75 12.16 -9.99
N PRO A 141 -3.55 11.12 -10.27
CA PRO A 141 -5.00 11.18 -10.13
C PRO A 141 -5.45 11.10 -8.66
N HIS A 142 -6.67 11.55 -8.38
CA HIS A 142 -7.31 11.27 -7.10
C HIS A 142 -7.81 9.82 -7.03
N GLN A 143 -7.32 9.04 -6.05
CA GLN A 143 -7.91 7.75 -5.69
C GLN A 143 -9.07 7.94 -4.70
N TRP A 144 -10.31 7.78 -5.14
CA TRP A 144 -11.50 8.04 -4.32
C TRP A 144 -11.98 6.79 -3.58
N MET A 145 -12.37 6.97 -2.32
CA MET A 145 -13.06 5.97 -1.51
C MET A 145 -14.40 6.51 -1.01
N GLU A 146 -15.45 5.72 -1.18
CA GLU A 146 -16.81 6.10 -0.80
C GLU A 146 -17.03 6.02 0.73
N GLY A 147 -17.65 7.08 1.26
CA GLY A 147 -18.27 7.14 2.57
C GLY A 147 -17.36 6.99 3.78
N ASN A 148 -18.02 6.78 4.93
CA ASN A 148 -17.40 6.78 6.26
C ASN A 148 -16.49 8.02 6.45
N LEU A 149 -16.99 9.18 6.02
CA LEU A 149 -16.24 10.44 6.08
C LEU A 149 -16.09 10.92 7.53
N PRO A 150 -14.98 11.59 7.87
CA PRO A 150 -14.86 12.27 9.15
C PRO A 150 -16.02 13.26 9.39
N VAL A 151 -16.39 13.46 10.65
CA VAL A 151 -17.36 14.49 11.02
C VAL A 151 -16.87 15.85 10.54
N SER A 152 -17.80 16.72 10.15
CA SER A 152 -17.53 18.06 9.63
C SER A 152 -16.60 18.09 8.41
N SER A 153 -16.55 17.01 7.62
CA SER A 153 -15.87 17.03 6.33
C SER A 153 -16.54 18.04 5.40
N LYS A 154 -15.75 18.84 4.70
CA LYS A 154 -16.25 19.83 3.73
C LYS A 154 -15.94 19.40 2.31
N CYS A 155 -16.88 19.64 1.40
CA CYS A 155 -16.67 19.35 -0.01
C CYS A 155 -15.65 20.31 -0.62
N LEU A 156 -14.65 19.78 -1.32
CA LEU A 156 -13.60 20.57 -1.97
C LEU A 156 -14.12 21.51 -3.08
N VAL A 157 -15.31 21.25 -3.62
CA VAL A 157 -15.90 22.04 -4.71
C VAL A 157 -16.82 23.14 -4.19
N CYS A 158 -17.73 22.82 -3.27
CA CYS A 158 -18.77 23.76 -2.82
C CYS A 158 -18.62 24.23 -1.36
N ASP A 159 -17.61 23.77 -0.63
CA ASP A 159 -17.32 24.02 0.79
C ASP A 159 -18.42 23.62 1.80
N LYS A 160 -19.53 23.03 1.33
CA LYS A 160 -20.61 22.53 2.20
C LYS A 160 -20.24 21.19 2.85
N THR A 161 -20.84 20.91 4.00
CA THR A 161 -20.65 19.65 4.74
C THR A 161 -20.98 18.43 3.87
N CYS A 162 -20.11 17.43 3.88
CA CYS A 162 -20.25 16.17 3.12
C CYS A 162 -20.17 14.95 4.05
N GLY A 163 -20.71 13.83 3.57
CA GLY A 163 -20.90 12.59 4.30
C GLY A 163 -22.31 12.46 4.87
N SER A 164 -22.59 11.30 5.45
CA SER A 164 -23.87 11.01 6.12
C SER A 164 -23.65 10.13 7.33
N VAL A 165 -24.51 10.33 8.33
CA VAL A 165 -24.62 9.46 9.51
C VAL A 165 -25.58 8.29 9.31
N MET A 166 -26.38 8.33 8.23
CA MET A 166 -27.45 7.37 7.94
C MET A 166 -27.08 6.33 6.88
N ARG A 167 -26.05 6.60 6.06
CA ARG A 167 -25.63 5.71 4.97
C ARG A 167 -24.22 6.00 4.48
N LEU A 168 -23.68 5.08 3.68
CA LEU A 168 -22.48 5.32 2.88
C LEU A 168 -22.80 6.28 1.73
N GLN A 169 -22.12 7.42 1.66
CA GLN A 169 -22.22 8.38 0.55
C GLN A 169 -20.99 9.30 0.54
N ASP A 170 -20.82 10.01 -0.57
CA ASP A 170 -19.74 10.98 -0.79
C ASP A 170 -18.35 10.33 -0.76
N TRP A 171 -17.32 11.08 -1.09
CA TRP A 171 -16.02 10.50 -1.45
C TRP A 171 -14.89 11.18 -0.71
N ARG A 172 -13.86 10.40 -0.35
CA ARG A 172 -12.60 10.88 0.21
C ARG A 172 -11.44 10.41 -0.64
N CYS A 173 -10.52 11.30 -0.96
CA CYS A 173 -9.29 10.89 -1.62
C CYS A 173 -8.35 10.20 -0.61
N LEU A 174 -7.79 9.04 -0.98
CA LEU A 174 -6.84 8.30 -0.14
C LEU A 174 -5.47 8.98 -0.01
N TRP A 175 -5.16 9.91 -0.91
CA TRP A 175 -3.89 10.63 -0.97
C TRP A 175 -3.99 12.01 -0.31
N CYS A 176 -4.66 12.97 -0.94
CA CYS A 176 -4.74 14.34 -0.41
C CYS A 176 -5.75 14.53 0.73
N ARG A 177 -6.57 13.52 1.03
CA ARG A 177 -7.64 13.55 2.05
C ARG A 177 -8.79 14.52 1.79
N SER A 178 -8.81 15.22 0.66
CA SER A 178 -9.95 16.02 0.23
C SER A 178 -11.22 15.16 0.18
N THR A 179 -12.34 15.77 0.53
CA THR A 179 -13.66 15.14 0.48
C THR A 179 -14.53 15.84 -0.55
N VAL A 180 -15.45 15.12 -1.18
CA VAL A 180 -16.30 15.68 -2.23
C VAL A 180 -17.67 15.00 -2.24
N HIS A 181 -18.73 15.77 -2.47
CA HIS A 181 -20.05 15.17 -2.67
C HIS A 181 -20.07 14.31 -3.91
N THR A 182 -20.96 13.31 -3.92
CA THR A 182 -21.18 12.48 -5.11
C THR A 182 -21.53 13.31 -6.35
N ALA A 183 -22.39 14.31 -6.19
CA ALA A 183 -22.78 15.22 -7.27
C ALA A 183 -21.67 16.20 -7.68
N CYS A 184 -20.79 16.59 -6.76
CA CYS A 184 -19.69 17.53 -7.04
C CYS A 184 -18.45 16.84 -7.61
N ARG A 185 -18.33 15.50 -7.50
CA ARG A 185 -17.14 14.75 -7.90
C ARG A 185 -16.69 15.03 -9.34
N PRO A 186 -17.60 15.12 -10.35
CA PRO A 186 -17.19 15.41 -11.72
C PRO A 186 -16.58 16.81 -11.92
N GLN A 187 -16.79 17.73 -10.99
CA GLN A 187 -16.24 19.09 -11.02
C GLN A 187 -14.95 19.22 -10.19
N ALA A 188 -14.54 18.15 -9.50
CA ALA A 188 -13.28 18.15 -8.75
C ALA A 188 -12.10 18.22 -9.73
N PRO A 189 -10.99 18.88 -9.36
CA PRO A 189 -9.76 18.81 -10.14
C PRO A 189 -9.33 17.35 -10.35
N ASN A 190 -8.87 17.03 -11.56
CA ASN A 190 -8.40 15.68 -11.85
C ASN A 190 -7.02 15.39 -11.24
N SER A 191 -6.21 16.43 -11.06
CA SER A 191 -4.88 16.37 -10.44
C SER A 191 -4.95 16.42 -8.92
N CYS A 192 -4.42 15.38 -8.28
CA CYS A 192 -4.34 15.25 -6.83
C CYS A 192 -3.09 15.96 -6.29
N PRO A 193 -3.23 16.92 -5.35
CA PRO A 193 -2.10 17.65 -4.80
C PRO A 193 -1.33 16.86 -3.72
N LEU A 194 -1.67 15.57 -3.49
CA LEU A 194 -1.12 14.67 -2.46
C LEU A 194 -1.26 15.13 -1.00
N GLY A 195 -1.82 16.32 -0.77
CA GLY A 195 -2.13 16.86 0.55
C GLY A 195 -0.91 17.38 1.32
N PRO A 196 -1.04 17.58 2.63
CA PRO A 196 0.00 18.25 3.44
C PRO A 196 1.34 17.52 3.49
N ALA A 197 1.35 16.19 3.27
CA ALA A 197 2.55 15.37 3.34
C ALA A 197 3.29 15.23 1.99
N ARG A 198 2.90 15.98 0.95
CA ARG A 198 3.40 15.82 -0.43
C ARG A 198 4.93 15.78 -0.56
N VAL A 199 5.66 16.58 0.23
CA VAL A 199 7.14 16.65 0.17
C VAL A 199 7.79 15.35 0.65
N SER A 200 7.17 14.69 1.62
CA SER A 200 7.64 13.44 2.25
C SER A 200 7.14 12.19 1.53
N MET A 201 6.14 12.32 0.67
CA MET A 201 5.43 11.20 0.06
C MET A 201 6.04 10.88 -1.29
N VAL A 202 6.35 9.61 -1.53
CA VAL A 202 6.67 9.09 -2.86
C VAL A 202 5.34 8.78 -3.56
N PRO A 203 4.96 9.52 -4.61
CA PRO A 203 3.73 9.25 -5.36
C PRO A 203 3.82 7.88 -6.03
N PRO A 204 2.70 7.11 -6.15
CA PRO A 204 2.69 5.88 -6.93
C PRO A 204 3.14 6.10 -8.37
N THR A 205 2.80 7.24 -8.96
CA THR A 205 3.20 7.61 -10.33
C THR A 205 4.70 7.79 -10.50
N SER A 206 5.47 7.88 -9.42
CA SER A 206 6.93 7.96 -9.45
C SER A 206 7.61 6.61 -9.24
N LEU A 207 6.88 5.53 -8.94
CA LEU A 207 7.44 4.19 -8.68
C LEU A 207 7.05 3.21 -9.80
N HIS A 208 8.00 2.87 -10.68
CA HIS A 208 7.71 2.03 -11.85
C HIS A 208 7.82 0.54 -11.53
N SER A 209 9.01 0.09 -11.15
CA SER A 209 9.34 -1.29 -10.85
C SER A 209 10.50 -1.36 -9.85
N ILE A 210 10.78 -2.57 -9.34
CA ILE A 210 12.00 -2.84 -8.59
C ILE A 210 13.06 -3.26 -9.60
N GLY A 211 14.20 -2.58 -9.61
CA GLY A 211 15.33 -2.89 -10.48
C GLY A 211 16.04 -4.18 -10.06
N LEU A 212 16.95 -4.65 -10.92
CA LEU A 212 17.77 -5.84 -10.66
C LEU A 212 18.69 -5.68 -9.44
N ASP A 213 18.94 -4.45 -9.01
CA ASP A 213 19.72 -4.10 -7.83
C ASP A 213 18.88 -3.99 -6.53
N GLU A 214 17.63 -4.46 -6.59
CA GLU A 214 16.64 -4.42 -5.50
C GLU A 214 16.27 -3.01 -5.02
N ALA A 215 16.48 -2.00 -5.87
CA ALA A 215 16.08 -0.62 -5.62
C ALA A 215 14.84 -0.25 -6.43
N TRP A 216 14.08 0.76 -5.97
CA TRP A 216 13.02 1.33 -6.80
C TRP A 216 13.61 1.98 -8.04
N ASP A 217 12.98 1.73 -9.19
CA ASP A 217 13.12 2.54 -10.38
C ASP A 217 12.16 3.74 -10.28
N VAL A 218 12.74 4.94 -10.25
CA VAL A 218 12.06 6.17 -9.82
C VAL A 218 12.18 7.25 -10.88
N CYS A 219 11.04 7.71 -11.39
CA CYS A 219 10.97 8.99 -12.08
C CYS A 219 10.85 10.11 -11.04
N LYS A 220 11.91 10.92 -10.89
CA LYS A 220 11.94 12.01 -9.90
C LYS A 220 10.80 13.01 -10.17
N PRO A 221 9.87 13.24 -9.23
CA PRO A 221 8.84 14.24 -9.42
C PRO A 221 9.46 15.64 -9.48
N HIS A 222 8.92 16.50 -10.35
CA HIS A 222 9.37 17.89 -10.49
C HIS A 222 9.09 18.69 -9.20
N GLY A 223 10.11 19.40 -8.68
CA GLY A 223 9.98 20.32 -7.54
C GLY A 223 10.75 19.89 -6.28
N SER A 224 10.44 20.54 -5.14
CA SER A 224 11.07 20.24 -3.84
C SER A 224 10.57 18.89 -3.28
N PHE A 225 11.37 17.85 -3.45
CA PHE A 225 11.06 16.48 -3.07
C PHE A 225 12.07 15.97 -2.05
N SER A 226 11.59 15.50 -0.88
CA SER A 226 12.43 14.93 0.17
C SER A 226 11.69 13.74 0.80
N PRO A 227 11.73 12.57 0.13
CA PRO A 227 11.04 11.35 0.58
C PRO A 227 11.33 11.02 2.03
N LEU A 228 10.32 10.52 2.74
CA LEU A 228 10.46 10.00 4.08
C LEU A 228 10.34 8.47 4.07
N LEU A 229 11.43 7.79 4.37
CA LEU A 229 11.45 6.36 4.69
C LEU A 229 11.13 6.19 6.19
N VAL A 230 10.09 5.42 6.50
CA VAL A 230 9.63 5.23 7.88
C VAL A 230 9.84 3.79 8.32
N PHE A 231 10.59 3.60 9.39
CA PHE A 231 10.71 2.35 10.11
C PHE A 231 9.94 2.44 11.42
N VAL A 232 9.11 1.44 11.70
CA VAL A 232 8.39 1.35 12.96
C VAL A 232 8.65 -0.01 13.57
N ASN A 233 8.92 -0.06 14.87
CA ASN A 233 8.93 -1.32 15.60
C ASN A 233 7.51 -1.63 16.09
N SER A 234 6.83 -2.59 15.48
CA SER A 234 5.43 -2.92 15.81
C SER A 234 5.21 -3.37 17.25
N LYS A 235 6.23 -3.91 17.92
CA LYS A 235 6.18 -4.41 19.32
C LYS A 235 6.50 -3.34 20.36
N SER A 236 6.95 -2.15 19.94
CA SER A 236 7.32 -1.08 20.86
C SER A 236 6.12 -0.40 21.53
N GLY A 237 6.31 0.00 22.80
CA GLY A 237 5.39 0.79 23.63
C GLY A 237 3.97 0.25 23.69
N ASP A 238 3.67 -0.69 24.58
CA ASP A 238 2.33 -1.29 24.78
C ASP A 238 1.54 -1.56 23.47
N ASN A 239 2.22 -2.17 22.48
CA ASN A 239 1.69 -2.46 21.15
C ASN A 239 1.14 -1.24 20.37
N GLN A 240 1.54 -0.01 20.71
CA GLN A 240 1.17 1.19 19.98
C GLN A 240 1.87 1.27 18.61
N GLY A 241 3.00 0.56 18.43
CA GLY A 241 3.73 0.46 17.16
C GLY A 241 2.85 0.06 15.97
N VAL A 242 1.94 -0.89 16.15
CA VAL A 242 0.96 -1.29 15.11
C VAL A 242 0.03 -0.13 14.71
N LYS A 243 -0.37 0.72 15.66
CA LYS A 243 -1.20 1.90 15.35
C LYS A 243 -0.41 2.94 14.56
N PHE A 244 0.87 3.15 14.88
CA PHE A 244 1.77 4.02 14.12
C PHE A 244 1.97 3.51 12.69
N LEU A 245 2.29 2.23 12.50
CA LEU A 245 2.41 1.60 11.17
C LEU A 245 1.18 1.89 10.31
N ARG A 246 -0.01 1.60 10.84
CA ARG A 246 -1.28 1.89 10.14
C ARG A 246 -1.41 3.37 9.81
N ARG A 247 -1.08 4.26 10.74
CA ARG A 247 -1.21 5.71 10.54
C ARG A 247 -0.25 6.21 9.47
N PHE A 248 1.00 5.76 9.46
CA PHE A 248 1.96 6.12 8.41
C PHE A 248 1.54 5.56 7.05
N LYS A 249 1.10 4.29 6.95
CA LYS A 249 0.58 3.73 5.68
C LYS A 249 -0.65 4.48 5.15
N GLN A 250 -1.46 5.08 6.02
CA GLN A 250 -2.58 5.95 5.61
C GLN A 250 -2.10 7.32 5.11
N LEU A 251 -1.04 7.88 5.70
CA LEU A 251 -0.54 9.23 5.42
C LEU A 251 0.43 9.28 4.25
N LEU A 252 1.31 8.29 4.13
CA LEU A 252 2.35 8.16 3.10
C LEU A 252 2.00 7.03 2.13
N ASN A 253 2.83 6.81 1.12
CA ASN A 253 2.74 5.62 0.31
C ASN A 253 3.17 4.39 1.15
N PRO A 254 2.39 3.30 1.21
CA PRO A 254 2.76 2.08 1.94
C PRO A 254 4.15 1.53 1.58
N ALA A 255 4.63 1.77 0.34
CA ALA A 255 5.98 1.41 -0.10
C ALA A 255 7.12 2.13 0.64
N GLN A 256 6.80 3.10 1.51
CA GLN A 256 7.77 3.85 2.32
C GLN A 256 7.73 3.49 3.81
N VAL A 257 6.87 2.54 4.22
CA VAL A 257 6.58 2.27 5.64
C VAL A 257 6.81 0.81 5.97
N PHE A 258 7.88 0.54 6.72
CA PHE A 258 8.36 -0.80 7.02
C PHE A 258 8.24 -1.12 8.51
N ASP A 259 7.85 -2.36 8.81
CA ASP A 259 7.89 -2.89 10.18
C ASP A 259 9.25 -3.56 10.42
N LEU A 260 10.00 -3.03 11.37
CA LEU A 260 11.32 -3.55 11.72
C LEU A 260 11.26 -4.98 12.23
N ILE A 261 10.15 -5.38 12.87
CA ILE A 261 10.03 -6.71 13.47
C ILE A 261 9.75 -7.77 12.40
N SER A 262 9.00 -7.45 11.35
CA SER A 262 8.66 -8.42 10.31
C SER A 262 9.70 -8.48 9.20
N SER A 263 10.11 -7.33 8.65
CA SER A 263 10.96 -7.28 7.45
C SER A 263 12.40 -6.82 7.71
N GLY A 264 12.69 -6.38 8.93
CA GLY A 264 13.95 -5.69 9.24
C GLY A 264 14.14 -4.38 8.47
N PRO A 265 15.30 -3.73 8.61
CA PRO A 265 15.61 -2.47 7.93
C PRO A 265 16.12 -2.63 6.49
N GLY A 266 16.74 -3.78 6.16
CA GLY A 266 17.50 -3.96 4.92
C GLY A 266 16.66 -3.82 3.65
N LEU A 267 15.42 -4.32 3.62
CA LEU A 267 14.54 -4.18 2.45
C LEU A 267 14.23 -2.70 2.14
N GLY A 268 13.78 -1.94 3.14
CA GLY A 268 13.43 -0.53 2.95
C GLY A 268 14.63 0.32 2.53
N LEU A 269 15.82 0.02 3.08
CA LEU A 269 17.07 0.71 2.72
C LEU A 269 17.50 0.43 1.27
N ARG A 270 17.47 -0.84 0.84
CA ARG A 270 17.78 -1.22 -0.55
C ARG A 270 16.82 -0.57 -1.54
N LEU A 271 15.52 -0.65 -1.27
CA LEU A 271 14.49 -0.03 -2.10
C LEU A 271 14.68 1.48 -2.26
N PHE A 272 15.19 2.17 -1.24
CA PHE A 272 15.39 3.62 -1.26
C PHE A 272 16.76 4.07 -1.79
N ARG A 273 17.61 3.17 -2.26
CA ARG A 273 19.01 3.46 -2.66
C ARG A 273 19.19 4.54 -3.72
N HIS A 274 18.21 4.69 -4.61
CA HIS A 274 18.21 5.67 -5.70
C HIS A 274 17.58 7.02 -5.35
N PHE A 275 16.96 7.15 -4.17
CA PHE A 275 16.51 8.45 -3.71
C PHE A 275 17.70 9.23 -3.12
N ASP A 276 17.94 10.43 -3.63
CA ASP A 276 18.99 11.32 -3.14
C ASP A 276 18.58 12.79 -3.36
N PRO A 277 18.40 13.60 -2.29
CA PRO A 277 18.43 13.21 -0.87
C PRO A 277 17.09 12.62 -0.39
N PHE A 278 17.11 11.79 0.66
CA PHE A 278 15.91 11.37 1.40
C PHE A 278 16.08 11.45 2.92
N ARG A 279 14.99 11.29 3.67
CA ARG A 279 14.95 11.31 5.14
C ARG A 279 14.52 9.97 5.68
N ILE A 280 15.06 9.61 6.84
CA ILE A 280 14.68 8.39 7.56
C ILE A 280 14.08 8.78 8.91
N LEU A 281 12.89 8.23 9.20
CA LEU A 281 12.20 8.33 10.48
C LEU A 281 12.13 6.95 11.12
N ILE A 282 12.64 6.82 12.35
CA ILE A 282 12.60 5.56 13.10
C ILE A 282 11.73 5.76 14.33
N CYS A 283 10.57 5.12 14.37
CA CYS A 283 9.64 5.11 15.51
C CYS A 283 9.93 3.88 16.38
N SER A 284 10.99 3.95 17.18
CA SER A 284 11.37 2.87 18.11
C SER A 284 12.28 3.35 19.25
N GLY A 285 12.69 2.44 20.13
CA GLY A 285 13.68 2.68 21.17
C GLY A 285 15.12 2.61 20.64
N ASP A 286 16.08 2.93 21.51
CA ASP A 286 17.49 3.15 21.13
C ASP A 286 18.15 1.92 20.46
N GLY A 287 17.82 0.70 20.91
CA GLY A 287 18.36 -0.53 20.31
C GLY A 287 17.94 -0.74 18.85
N SER A 288 16.68 -0.46 18.50
CA SER A 288 16.21 -0.54 17.11
C SER A 288 16.81 0.57 16.25
N VAL A 289 17.04 1.76 16.80
CA VAL A 289 17.76 2.82 16.09
C VAL A 289 19.18 2.36 15.76
N GLY A 290 19.89 1.78 16.73
CA GLY A 290 21.23 1.21 16.53
C GLY A 290 21.24 0.13 15.43
N TRP A 291 20.22 -0.73 15.38
CA TRP A 291 20.10 -1.75 14.34
C TRP A 291 19.95 -1.14 12.93
N VAL A 292 19.08 -0.14 12.74
CA VAL A 292 18.94 0.53 11.45
C VAL A 292 20.25 1.22 11.04
N LEU A 293 20.94 1.88 11.97
CA LEU A 293 22.21 2.55 11.69
C LEU A 293 23.29 1.54 11.30
N SER A 294 23.39 0.41 12.00
CA SER A 294 24.31 -0.67 11.64
C SER A 294 24.07 -1.20 10.23
N GLU A 295 22.80 -1.32 9.82
CA GLU A 295 22.46 -1.76 8.47
C GLU A 295 22.78 -0.70 7.40
N ILE A 296 22.58 0.57 7.70
CA ILE A 296 22.98 1.69 6.83
C ILE A 296 24.49 1.67 6.59
N ASP A 297 25.27 1.46 7.66
CA ASP A 297 26.72 1.35 7.62
C ASP A 297 27.13 0.16 6.73
N HIS A 298 26.51 -1.00 6.91
CA HIS A 298 26.74 -2.20 6.11
C HIS A 298 26.43 -2.00 4.61
N LEU A 299 25.35 -1.28 4.28
CA LEU A 299 24.95 -0.98 2.91
C LEU A 299 25.69 0.20 2.28
N ASN A 300 26.65 0.82 3.00
CA ASN A 300 27.45 1.97 2.56
C ASN A 300 26.63 3.19 2.08
N MET A 301 25.50 3.49 2.73
CA MET A 301 24.55 4.55 2.29
C MET A 301 24.83 5.96 2.86
N GLN A 302 26.01 6.20 3.46
CA GLN A 302 26.31 7.35 4.33
C GLN A 302 26.12 8.76 3.74
N ARG A 303 26.14 8.91 2.41
CA ARG A 303 26.15 10.23 1.74
C ARG A 303 24.79 10.72 1.21
N ARG A 304 23.71 9.92 1.35
CA ARG A 304 22.46 10.12 0.58
C ARG A 304 21.22 10.47 1.41
N TRP A 305 21.35 10.56 2.74
CA TRP A 305 20.20 10.77 3.62
C TRP A 305 20.50 11.78 4.72
N THR A 306 19.48 12.54 5.11
CA THR A 306 19.50 13.39 6.30
C THR A 306 18.73 12.71 7.42
N LYS A 307 19.36 12.62 8.60
CA LYS A 307 18.78 11.99 9.78
C LYS A 307 17.68 12.88 10.37
N THR A 308 16.47 12.33 10.52
CA THR A 308 15.44 12.90 11.39
C THR A 308 15.11 11.84 12.45
N LEU A 309 15.93 11.77 13.51
CA LEU A 309 15.60 10.96 14.67
C LEU A 309 14.56 11.69 15.50
N SER A 310 13.34 11.17 15.55
CA SER A 310 12.39 11.59 16.58
C SER A 310 12.30 10.50 17.64
N LYS A 311 12.83 10.75 18.83
CA LYS A 311 12.47 9.98 20.02
C LYS A 311 11.07 10.44 20.44
N LEU A 312 10.09 9.56 20.32
CA LEU A 312 8.70 9.84 20.73
C LEU A 312 8.60 9.80 22.27
N ASP A 313 9.24 10.73 22.98
CA ASP A 313 9.11 10.84 24.44
C ASP A 313 7.85 11.63 24.82
N ARG A 314 6.95 10.95 25.54
CA ARG A 314 5.71 11.43 26.22
C ARG A 314 4.47 11.67 25.34
N PHE A 315 3.67 10.62 25.17
CA PHE A 315 2.29 10.67 24.63
C PHE A 315 1.23 10.88 25.72
N HIS A 316 1.21 12.03 26.39
CA HIS A 316 0.06 12.40 27.24
C HIS A 316 -0.84 13.50 26.67
N SER A 317 -0.49 14.18 25.57
CA SER A 317 -1.41 15.18 25.00
C SER A 317 -1.14 15.48 23.52
N LYS A 318 -2.02 14.97 22.63
CA LYS A 318 -2.46 15.46 21.31
C LYS A 318 -1.51 16.21 20.33
N ARG A 319 -0.19 16.25 20.51
CA ARG A 319 0.78 16.77 19.54
C ARG A 319 2.05 15.92 19.58
N ALA A 320 2.47 15.42 18.42
CA ALA A 320 3.83 14.92 18.24
C ALA A 320 4.72 16.15 18.00
N THR A 321 5.59 16.47 18.95
CA THR A 321 6.61 17.50 18.80
C THR A 321 7.85 16.87 18.18
N LEU A 322 8.25 17.36 17.01
CA LEU A 322 9.47 16.98 16.33
C LEU A 322 10.65 17.65 17.04
N PHE A 323 11.61 16.87 17.51
CA PHE A 323 12.94 17.36 17.87
C PHE A 323 13.91 16.91 16.78
N GLU A 324 14.69 17.85 16.25
CA GLU A 324 15.74 17.61 15.26
C GLU A 324 17.08 17.46 15.99
N GLU A 325 17.72 16.30 15.89
CA GLU A 325 19.15 16.16 16.22
C GLU A 325 19.95 15.97 14.94
N HIS A 326 20.82 16.94 14.64
CA HIS A 326 21.79 16.85 13.58
C HIS A 326 22.95 15.95 14.01
N TYR A 327 23.07 14.78 13.39
CA TYR A 327 24.24 13.91 13.54
C TYR A 327 25.21 14.19 12.40
N SER A 328 26.21 15.04 12.63
CA SER A 328 27.36 15.22 11.74
C SER A 328 28.51 14.39 12.30
N LYS A 329 28.90 13.29 11.63
CA LYS A 329 30.23 12.72 11.86
C LYS A 329 31.22 13.63 11.14
N ASN A 330 31.94 14.45 11.90
CA ASN A 330 33.14 15.11 11.39
C ASN A 330 34.08 14.03 10.86
N SER A 331 34.28 13.99 9.54
CA SER A 331 35.38 13.29 8.92
C SER A 331 36.64 14.12 9.18
N SER A 332 37.24 13.98 10.35
CA SER A 332 38.62 14.41 10.59
C SER A 332 39.55 13.34 10.01
N HIS A 333 40.12 13.64 8.85
CA HIS A 333 41.45 13.16 8.47
C HIS A 333 42.50 14.08 9.08
#